data_AF-A0A7W0UKA0-F1
#
_entry.id   AF-A0A7W0UKA0-F1
#
_cell.length_a   1.000
_cell.length_b   1.000
_cell.length_c   1.000
_cell.angle_alpha   90.00
_cell.angle_beta   90.00
_cell.angle_gamma   90.00
#
_symmetry.space_group_name_H-M   'P 1'
#
loop_
_entity.id
_entity.type
_entity.pdbx_description
1 polymer ?
#
loop_
_entity_poly.entity_id
_entity_poly.type
_entity_poly.pdbx_seq_one_letter_code
_entity_poly.pdbx_strand_id
1 'polypeptide(L)'
;MKGVSAIDRLRRVADDTSALPPSPGWSEISLDIGRPIVPADIPALCERVRVSLEDRDAGVIVCDVGALAHPDAVAIDALARMQLTALRRGRRIRLDRASYELQELLAMMGLYGILPLCRELPLESIGQAEEREQASGVEKEADSGDPTG
;
A
#
# COMPACT_ATOMS: atom_id res chain seq x y z
N MET A 1 29.75 -11.38 7.00
CA MET A 1 28.93 -10.84 5.89
C MET A 1 27.68 -11.69 5.72
N LYS A 2 26.53 -11.28 6.26
CA LYS A 2 25.24 -11.96 6.01
C LYS A 2 24.44 -11.09 5.05
N GLY A 3 23.99 -11.70 3.96
CA GLY A 3 23.36 -11.04 2.83
C GLY A 3 22.01 -10.44 3.21
N VAL A 4 21.83 -9.17 2.82
CA VAL A 4 20.55 -8.48 2.89
C VAL A 4 19.66 -9.07 1.79
N SER A 5 18.54 -9.69 2.19
CA SER A 5 17.56 -10.30 1.27
C SER A 5 17.00 -9.24 0.31
N ALA A 6 16.66 -9.64 -0.93
CA ALA A 6 16.07 -8.75 -1.94
C ALA A 6 14.78 -8.05 -1.45
N ILE A 7 14.11 -8.64 -0.47
CA ILE A 7 12.91 -8.10 0.19
C ILE A 7 13.25 -6.94 1.13
N ASP A 8 14.39 -7.02 1.84
CA ASP A 8 14.87 -5.93 2.72
C ASP A 8 15.38 -4.72 1.93
N ARG A 9 15.83 -4.92 0.68
CA ARG A 9 16.18 -3.80 -0.22
C ARG A 9 14.96 -3.00 -0.67
N LEU A 10 13.80 -3.64 -0.84
CA LEU A 10 12.57 -2.95 -1.25
C LEU A 10 11.95 -2.13 -0.12
N ARG A 11 12.11 -2.55 1.13
CA ARG A 11 11.56 -1.86 2.30
C ARG A 11 12.35 -0.59 2.65
N ARG A 12 13.65 -0.54 2.34
CA ARG A 12 14.51 0.61 2.65
C ARG A 12 14.40 1.78 1.67
N VAL A 13 13.74 1.60 0.53
CA VAL A 13 13.45 2.70 -0.42
C VAL A 13 12.20 3.49 0.01
N ALA A 14 11.37 2.96 0.92
CA ALA A 14 10.10 3.56 1.29
C ALA A 14 10.17 4.57 2.46
N ASP A 15 11.27 4.62 3.23
CA ASP A 15 11.37 5.44 4.46
C ASP A 15 12.14 6.76 4.30
N ASP A 16 12.75 7.04 3.14
CA ASP A 16 13.50 8.28 2.90
C ASP A 16 13.03 8.97 1.61
N THR A 17 11.87 9.65 1.67
CA THR A 17 11.44 10.51 0.56
C THR A 17 10.76 11.79 1.06
N SER A 18 11.49 12.63 1.79
CA SER A 18 11.12 14.05 1.90
C SER A 18 12.22 15.01 1.41
N ALA A 19 13.37 14.51 0.96
CA ALA A 19 14.48 15.36 0.50
C ALA A 19 15.22 14.83 -0.75
N LEU A 20 14.60 14.01 -1.59
CA LEU A 20 15.20 13.62 -2.87
C LEU A 20 14.75 14.58 -3.99
N PRO A 21 15.65 15.17 -4.80
CA PRO A 21 15.24 15.78 -6.06
C PRO A 21 14.50 14.75 -6.93
N PRO A 22 13.55 15.15 -7.80
CA PRO A 22 12.88 14.21 -8.69
C PRO A 22 13.93 13.53 -9.58
N SER A 23 14.09 12.21 -9.51
CA SER A 23 15.00 11.45 -10.39
C SER A 23 14.64 9.95 -10.39
N PRO A 24 14.75 9.18 -11.50
CA PRO A 24 14.74 9.53 -12.94
C PRO A 24 13.64 8.75 -13.73
N GLY A 25 13.09 9.33 -14.80
CA GLY A 25 12.59 8.60 -15.97
C GLY A 25 11.27 7.82 -15.91
N TRP A 26 10.57 7.73 -14.78
CA TRP A 26 9.22 7.14 -14.74
C TRP A 26 8.19 8.23 -14.99
N SER A 27 7.44 8.12 -16.07
CA SER A 27 6.34 9.03 -16.37
C SER A 27 5.22 8.78 -15.37
N GLU A 28 4.81 9.80 -14.63
CA GLU A 28 3.60 9.73 -13.81
C GLU A 28 2.38 10.03 -14.69
N ILE A 29 1.38 9.16 -14.65
CA ILE A 29 0.13 9.39 -15.37
C ILE A 29 -0.90 9.92 -14.38
N SER A 30 -1.42 11.12 -14.63
CA SER A 30 -2.51 11.69 -13.83
C SER A 30 -3.88 11.28 -14.38
N LEU A 31 -4.79 10.91 -13.48
CA LEU A 31 -6.16 10.53 -13.77
C LEU A 31 -7.11 11.37 -12.92
N ASP A 32 -7.88 12.25 -13.55
CA ASP A 32 -8.89 13.05 -12.85
C ASP A 32 -10.13 12.22 -12.50
N ILE A 33 -10.49 12.24 -11.22
CA ILE A 33 -11.66 11.61 -10.60
C ILE A 33 -12.45 12.72 -9.87
N GLY A 34 -13.06 13.61 -10.66
CA GLY A 34 -13.81 14.76 -10.12
C GLY A 34 -15.33 14.65 -10.20
N ARG A 35 -15.86 13.62 -10.85
CA ARG A 35 -17.32 13.49 -11.08
C ARG A 35 -17.90 12.45 -10.12
N PRO A 36 -19.16 12.60 -9.68
CA PRO A 36 -19.84 11.52 -8.96
C PRO A 36 -19.73 10.22 -9.75
N ILE A 37 -19.26 9.17 -9.09
CA ILE A 37 -19.07 7.86 -9.70
C ILE A 37 -20.34 7.05 -9.46
N VAL A 38 -20.91 6.50 -10.52
CA VAL A 38 -21.96 5.49 -10.40
C VAL A 38 -21.37 4.09 -10.62
N PRO A 39 -22.00 3.02 -10.10
CA PRO A 39 -21.47 1.66 -10.25
C PRO A 39 -21.19 1.23 -11.70
N ALA A 40 -21.92 1.81 -12.66
CA ALA A 40 -21.74 1.56 -14.09
C ALA A 40 -20.42 2.13 -14.66
N ASP A 41 -19.82 3.13 -14.01
CA ASP A 41 -18.56 3.75 -14.45
C ASP A 41 -17.33 2.91 -14.08
N ILE A 42 -17.46 2.06 -13.05
CA ILE A 42 -16.36 1.30 -12.45
C ILE A 42 -15.59 0.47 -13.49
N PRO A 43 -16.24 -0.32 -14.38
CA PRO A 43 -15.52 -1.09 -15.39
C PRO A 43 -14.69 -0.20 -16.33
N ALA A 44 -15.23 0.95 -16.72
CA ALA A 44 -14.53 1.89 -17.61
C ALA A 44 -13.34 2.55 -16.91
N LEU A 45 -13.46 2.88 -15.63
CA LEU A 45 -12.34 3.41 -14.82
C LEU A 45 -11.23 2.36 -14.65
N CYS A 46 -11.58 1.10 -14.37
CA CYS A 46 -10.61 0.02 -14.32
C CYS A 46 -9.90 -0.19 -15.66
N GLU A 47 -10.62 -0.12 -16.78
CA GLU A 47 -10.02 -0.25 -18.10
C GLU A 47 -9.08 0.92 -18.43
N ARG A 48 -9.44 2.15 -18.07
CA ARG A 48 -8.56 3.32 -18.21
C ARG A 48 -7.24 3.10 -17.47
N VAL A 49 -7.29 2.62 -16.23
CA VAL A 49 -6.09 2.25 -15.46
C VAL A 49 -5.31 1.14 -16.18
N ARG A 50 -5.99 0.10 -16.66
CA ARG A 50 -5.35 -1.02 -17.35
C ARG A 50 -4.56 -0.56 -18.57
N VAL A 51 -5.16 0.28 -19.41
CA VAL A 51 -4.56 0.83 -20.63
C VAL A 51 -3.40 1.77 -20.31
N SER A 52 -3.57 2.66 -19.32
CA SER A 52 -2.50 3.56 -18.89
C SER A 52 -1.25 2.83 -18.40
N LEU A 53 -1.40 1.61 -17.85
CA LEU A 53 -0.28 0.77 -17.39
C LEU A 53 0.34 -0.11 -18.49
N GLU A 54 -0.16 -0.08 -19.72
CA GLU A 54 0.48 -0.75 -20.86
C GLU A 54 1.75 -0.01 -21.30
N ASP A 55 1.84 1.28 -21.00
CA ASP A 55 3.05 2.07 -21.16
C ASP A 55 4.10 1.65 -20.11
N ARG A 56 5.25 1.15 -20.59
CA ARG A 56 6.28 0.56 -19.71
C ARG A 56 6.97 1.60 -18.82
N ASP A 57 6.91 2.87 -19.20
CA ASP A 57 7.55 3.96 -18.48
C ASP A 57 6.66 4.50 -17.35
N ALA A 58 5.38 4.10 -17.30
CA ALA A 58 4.46 4.48 -16.23
C ALA A 58 4.68 3.62 -14.97
N GLY A 59 5.37 4.20 -13.99
CA GLY A 59 5.63 3.55 -12.69
C GLY A 59 4.45 3.64 -11.72
N VAL A 60 3.69 4.74 -11.78
CA VAL A 60 2.61 5.08 -10.85
C VAL A 60 1.52 5.87 -11.59
N ILE A 61 0.25 5.60 -11.27
CA ILE A 61 -0.88 6.45 -11.66
C ILE A 61 -1.29 7.30 -10.47
N VAL A 62 -1.35 8.61 -10.65
CA VAL A 62 -1.88 9.52 -9.63
C VAL A 62 -3.31 9.88 -9.97
N CYS A 63 -4.22 9.48 -9.09
CA CYS A 63 -5.64 9.78 -9.20
C CYS A 63 -5.92 11.08 -8.45
N ASP A 64 -6.21 12.14 -9.19
CA ASP A 64 -6.65 13.39 -8.60
C ASP A 64 -8.12 13.25 -8.19
N VAL A 65 -8.37 13.29 -6.89
CA VAL A 65 -9.70 13.16 -6.29
C VAL A 65 -10.20 14.48 -5.69
N GLY A 66 -9.50 15.59 -5.94
CA GLY A 66 -9.80 16.87 -5.29
C GLY A 66 -11.11 17.51 -5.72
N ALA A 67 -11.74 17.02 -6.78
CA ALA A 67 -13.06 17.46 -7.25
C ALA A 67 -14.22 16.54 -6.79
N LEU A 68 -13.95 15.43 -6.09
CA LEU A 68 -14.99 14.63 -5.44
C LEU A 68 -15.56 15.38 -4.23
N ALA A 69 -16.64 16.13 -4.46
CA ALA A 69 -17.28 16.95 -3.43
C ALA A 69 -17.89 16.14 -2.28
N HIS A 70 -18.45 14.97 -2.58
CA HIS A 70 -19.10 14.07 -1.62
C HIS A 70 -18.65 12.62 -1.88
N PRO A 71 -17.54 12.17 -1.30
CA PRO A 71 -17.06 10.81 -1.46
C PRO A 71 -18.02 9.82 -0.78
N ASP A 72 -18.41 8.79 -1.50
CA ASP A 72 -19.30 7.74 -1.00
C ASP A 72 -18.67 6.34 -1.18
N ALA A 73 -19.38 5.30 -0.74
CA ALA A 73 -18.91 3.92 -0.88
C ALA A 73 -18.71 3.49 -2.34
N VAL A 74 -19.40 4.10 -3.31
CA VAL A 74 -19.23 3.79 -4.73
C VAL A 74 -17.90 4.36 -5.24
N ALA A 75 -17.57 5.59 -4.86
CA ALA A 75 -16.25 6.16 -5.14
C ALA A 75 -15.12 5.31 -4.53
N ILE A 76 -15.30 4.83 -3.30
CA ILE A 76 -14.33 3.93 -2.67
C ILE A 76 -14.20 2.59 -3.41
N ASP A 77 -15.32 1.96 -3.79
CA ASP A 77 -15.30 0.70 -4.56
C ASP A 77 -14.54 0.88 -5.89
N ALA A 78 -14.78 2.00 -6.58
CA ALA A 78 -14.08 2.34 -7.80
C ALA A 78 -12.56 2.46 -7.58
N LEU A 79 -12.12 3.25 -6.60
CA LEU A 79 -10.71 3.45 -6.27
C LEU A 79 -10.04 2.14 -5.84
N ALA A 80 -10.70 1.33 -5.01
CA ALA A 80 -10.21 0.05 -4.57
C ALA A 80 -10.02 -0.93 -5.75
N ARG A 81 -10.96 -0.99 -6.68
CA ARG A 81 -10.84 -1.82 -7.89
C ARG A 81 -9.80 -1.30 -8.88
N MET A 82 -9.63 0.01 -8.98
CA MET A 82 -8.53 0.63 -9.74
C MET A 82 -7.17 0.25 -9.14
N GLN A 83 -7.00 0.34 -7.82
CA GLN A 83 -5.81 -0.13 -7.12
C GLN A 83 -5.56 -1.62 -7.33
N LEU A 84 -6.59 -2.47 -7.22
CA LEU A 84 -6.47 -3.90 -7.51
C LEU A 84 -6.04 -4.17 -8.96
N THR A 85 -6.58 -3.41 -9.92
CA THR A 85 -6.18 -3.47 -11.34
C THR A 85 -4.68 -3.15 -11.50
N ALA A 86 -4.20 -2.10 -10.83
CA ALA A 86 -2.79 -1.74 -10.85
C ALA A 86 -1.90 -2.79 -10.18
N LEU A 87 -2.30 -3.29 -9.01
CA LEU A 87 -1.55 -4.30 -8.24
C LEU A 87 -1.39 -5.61 -9.01
N ARG A 88 -2.41 -6.05 -9.75
CA ARG A 88 -2.33 -7.24 -10.63
C ARG A 88 -1.29 -7.08 -11.75
N ARG A 89 -0.82 -5.86 -12.02
CA ARG A 89 0.25 -5.53 -12.97
C ARG A 89 1.56 -5.16 -12.29
N GLY A 90 1.67 -5.33 -10.97
CA GLY A 90 2.86 -4.97 -10.20
C GLY A 90 3.07 -3.45 -10.08
N ARG A 91 2.01 -2.66 -10.26
CA ARG A 91 1.99 -1.20 -10.19
C ARG A 91 1.03 -0.74 -9.08
N ARG A 92 0.94 0.56 -8.82
CA ARG A 92 0.07 1.15 -7.79
C ARG A 92 -0.58 2.43 -8.31
N ILE A 93 -1.76 2.74 -7.79
CA ILE A 93 -2.30 4.10 -7.86
C ILE A 93 -1.99 4.85 -6.55
N ARG A 94 -1.95 6.18 -6.60
CA ARG A 94 -1.92 7.05 -5.41
C ARG A 94 -3.02 8.10 -5.52
N LEU A 95 -3.61 8.50 -4.40
CA LEU A 95 -4.66 9.52 -4.38
C LEU A 95 -4.05 10.89 -4.11
N ASP A 96 -4.27 11.84 -5.01
CA ASP A 96 -3.87 13.24 -4.83
C ASP A 96 -5.07 14.12 -4.48
N ARG A 97 -4.82 15.16 -3.68
CA ARG A 97 -5.82 16.12 -3.18
C ARG A 97 -7.05 15.47 -2.51
N ALA A 98 -6.88 14.31 -1.87
CA ALA A 98 -7.94 13.62 -1.12
C ALA A 98 -8.49 14.51 0.01
N SER A 99 -9.80 14.78 -0.01
CA SER A 99 -10.49 15.53 1.03
C SER A 99 -10.41 14.80 2.37
N TYR A 100 -10.57 15.54 3.48
CA TYR A 100 -10.59 14.95 4.82
C TYR A 100 -11.73 13.91 4.97
N GLU A 101 -12.90 14.20 4.41
CA GLU A 101 -14.05 13.27 4.38
C GLU A 101 -13.70 11.95 3.66
N LEU A 102 -12.98 12.02 2.54
CA LEU A 102 -12.53 10.82 1.83
C LEU A 102 -11.52 10.03 2.67
N GLN A 103 -10.60 10.70 3.35
CA GLN A 103 -9.62 10.07 4.23
C GLN A 103 -10.28 9.38 5.43
N GLU A 104 -11.27 10.00 6.07
CA GLU A 104 -12.06 9.39 7.14
C GLU A 104 -12.83 8.18 6.65
N LEU A 105 -13.46 8.28 5.47
CA LEU A 105 -14.19 7.16 4.88
C LEU A 105 -13.25 5.97 4.59
N LEU A 106 -12.06 6.24 4.06
CA LEU A 106 -11.02 5.22 3.85
C LEU A 106 -10.58 4.57 5.16
N ALA A 107 -10.39 5.36 6.22
CA ALA A 107 -10.03 4.86 7.54
C ALA A 107 -11.15 3.99 8.15
N MET A 108 -12.41 4.45 8.09
CA MET A 108 -13.57 3.69 8.56
C MET A 108 -13.74 2.36 7.81
N MET A 109 -13.43 2.32 6.52
CA MET A 109 -13.48 1.11 5.70
C MET A 109 -12.22 0.23 5.82
N GLY A 110 -11.21 0.65 6.59
CA GLY A 110 -9.95 -0.08 6.73
C GLY A 110 -9.08 -0.10 5.47
N LEU A 111 -9.28 0.86 4.56
CA LEU A 111 -8.61 0.93 3.25
C LEU A 111 -7.49 1.97 3.19
N TYR A 112 -7.23 2.70 4.26
CA TYR A 112 -6.20 3.75 4.31
C TYR A 112 -4.79 3.23 3.94
N GLY A 113 -4.42 2.02 4.41
CA GLY A 113 -3.15 1.39 4.06
C GLY A 113 -3.11 0.71 2.68
N ILE A 114 -4.25 0.67 1.97
CA ILE A 114 -4.40 0.03 0.65
C ILE A 114 -4.40 1.07 -0.47
N LEU A 115 -5.00 2.24 -0.20
CA LEU A 115 -5.10 3.37 -1.12
C LEU A 115 -4.16 4.50 -0.66
N PRO A 116 -2.88 4.45 -1.06
CA PRO A 116 -1.87 5.39 -0.58
C PRO A 116 -2.19 6.81 -1.05
N LEU A 117 -1.95 7.79 -0.18
CA LEU A 117 -2.11 9.20 -0.49
C LEU A 117 -0.80 9.79 -1.05
N CYS A 118 -0.88 10.82 -1.89
CA CYS A 118 0.32 11.51 -2.39
C CYS A 118 1.06 12.28 -1.29
N ARG A 119 0.36 12.64 -0.21
CA ARG A 119 0.90 13.23 1.01
C ARG A 119 0.43 12.40 2.20
N GLU A 120 1.29 11.50 2.66
CA GLU A 120 1.02 10.74 3.89
C GLU A 120 1.12 11.71 5.07
N LEU A 121 0.02 11.89 5.81
CA LEU A 121 0.19 12.14 7.24
C LEU A 121 0.72 10.83 7.83
N PRO A 122 1.79 10.83 8.64
CA PRO A 122 2.30 9.61 9.24
C PRO A 122 1.24 9.02 10.17
N LEU A 123 0.38 8.15 9.64
CA LEU A 123 -0.41 7.24 10.44
C LEU A 123 0.37 5.93 10.47
N GLU A 124 1.20 5.81 11.50
CA GLU A 124 1.87 4.58 11.83
C GLU A 124 0.81 3.49 11.99
N SER A 125 1.01 2.38 11.29
CA SER A 125 0.15 1.20 11.40
C SER A 125 0.09 0.72 12.85
N ILE A 126 -1.06 0.88 13.52
CA ILE A 126 -1.36 0.16 14.77
C ILE A 126 -1.75 -1.26 14.38
N GLY A 127 -0.76 -2.14 14.35
CA GLY A 127 -0.93 -3.55 14.03
C GLY A 127 0.21 -4.37 14.60
N GLN A 128 0.33 -4.41 15.92
CA GLN A 128 1.09 -5.45 16.62
C GLN A 128 0.16 -6.24 17.54
N ALA A 129 -0.12 -7.48 17.14
CA ALA A 129 -0.72 -8.54 17.95
C ALA A 129 -0.37 -9.86 17.24
N GLU A 130 0.27 -10.87 17.84
CA GLU A 130 0.92 -11.04 19.13
C GLU A 130 2.12 -11.97 18.88
N GLU A 131 3.23 -11.78 19.62
CA GLU A 131 4.19 -12.86 19.79
C GLU A 131 3.45 -14.02 20.45
N ARG A 132 3.20 -15.11 19.70
CA ARG A 132 2.94 -16.39 20.34
C ARG A 132 4.21 -16.76 21.10
N GLU A 133 4.08 -16.73 22.41
CA GLU A 133 5.02 -17.21 23.41
C GLU A 133 5.63 -18.54 22.94
N GLN A 134 6.95 -18.54 22.77
CA GLN A 134 7.69 -19.74 22.45
C GLN A 134 7.55 -20.71 23.63
N ALA A 135 7.11 -21.93 23.34
CA ALA A 135 7.10 -23.00 24.32
C ALA A 135 8.51 -23.16 24.90
N SER A 136 8.63 -22.77 26.18
CA SER A 136 9.83 -22.93 27.00
C SER A 136 10.42 -24.32 26.82
N GLY A 137 11.72 -24.38 26.52
CA GLY A 137 12.48 -25.61 26.41
C GLY A 137 12.45 -26.37 27.73
N VAL A 138 12.04 -27.64 27.68
CA VAL A 138 12.21 -28.56 28.79
C VAL A 138 13.68 -28.96 28.84
N GLU A 139 14.43 -28.36 29.75
CA GLU A 139 15.73 -28.90 30.19
C GLU A 139 15.46 -30.22 30.90
N LYS A 140 15.79 -31.34 30.24
CA LYS A 140 15.85 -32.65 30.90
C LYS A 140 17.30 -32.88 31.30
N GLU A 141 17.53 -32.86 32.60
CA GLU A 141 18.82 -33.07 33.26
C GLU A 141 19.55 -34.31 32.72
N ALA A 142 20.83 -34.11 32.42
CA ALA A 142 21.80 -35.16 32.20
C ALA A 142 22.19 -35.77 33.55
N ASP A 143 21.89 -37.05 33.73
CA ASP A 143 22.46 -37.86 34.81
C ASP A 143 23.86 -38.32 34.38
N SER A 144 24.88 -37.76 35.02
CA SER A 144 26.28 -38.14 34.88
C SER A 144 26.79 -38.52 36.27
N GLY A 145 26.73 -39.81 36.58
CA GLY A 145 27.38 -40.39 37.75
C GLY A 145 28.03 -41.73 37.38
N ASP A 146 29.33 -41.69 37.08
CA ASP A 146 30.21 -42.86 37.11
C ASP A 146 30.90 -42.94 38.48
N PRO A 147 30.78 -44.05 39.23
CA PRO A 147 31.63 -44.31 40.38
C PRO A 147 32.76 -45.29 40.04
N THR A 148 33.98 -44.77 40.13
CA THR A 148 35.25 -45.50 40.32
C THR A 148 35.13 -46.61 41.38
N GLY A 149 35.61 -47.80 41.03
CA GLY A 149 35.92 -48.93 41.92
C GLY A 149 36.81 -49.94 41.21
#